data_AF-A0A9E3UGD7-F1
#
_entry.id   AF-A0A9E3UGD7-F1
#
_cell.length_a   1.000
_cell.length_b   1.000
_cell.length_c   1.000
_cell.angle_alpha   90.00
_cell.angle_beta   90.00
_cell.angle_gamma   90.00
#
_symmetry.space_group_name_H-M   'P 1'
#
loop_
_entity.id
_entity.type
_entity.pdbx_description
1 polymer ?
#
loop_
_entity_poly.entity_id
_entity_poly.type
_entity_poly.pdbx_seq_one_letter_code
_entity_poly.pdbx_strand_id
1 'polypeptide(L)'
;MTNELDRLRTSFGRFLVVLFWCHVPLLGVVAYLSGQSVIGAMAGAGLLAIAYHMTWRRDGIAPPTRYVSAIALAGEAALLVFVLNGHPWQMDMHMYFFAMLALSIAWFDRGALVIGAIAIALHHLLLLYLLPMAIFPTQGNLARVALHAAIVAFQTIVLVWVSNMVVRSFGRIEHMGAEILVQNTALAERTREAEAASRAKSLFLANMSHEIRTPMNAILGFCHLLQRCDLAPKQQDYVTKINGAGVSLMLLINDILDFSKIEAGKLTLESRPFNLRTAVQNQVQLVLPDAAVKDVKVDTHISKAIPYSLVGDELRFNQVVLNLLSNAVKFTEHGRVTITAEVVEQDEETAKVELSVRDSGIGMTPEEQAALFTSFTQADSSTTRRFGGTGLGLAISRQIVELMGGAIRVESAPGAGSTFTFSFVARLDKSARSSAATPPAHLSRIRVLAADDNPAARQIIQEIFREWNMTIDLVSTGEEVIGALETASLAGRPYDLVLLDWKMPGMSGVETIKAMRADSAIPALPVTLMISAYGTEEFMTEMKASDVAAFLTKPVDPRALLGTIVDLFPDGNTVRSATSEPSGPPMVASSAHGLRCCWSRITRSIARSLWPCSPMPV
;
A
#
# COMPACT_ATOMS: atom_id res chain seq x y z
N MET A 1 -9.02 41.01 -25.03
CA MET A 1 -9.67 42.19 -24.41
C MET A 1 -11.00 42.54 -25.07
N THR A 2 -11.16 42.28 -26.37
CA THR A 2 -12.30 42.69 -27.18
C THR A 2 -13.57 41.89 -26.87
N ASN A 3 -13.53 40.57 -26.71
CA ASN A 3 -14.77 39.79 -26.81
C ASN A 3 -15.84 40.09 -25.75
N GLU A 4 -15.52 40.15 -24.45
CA GLU A 4 -16.55 40.43 -23.42
C GLU A 4 -16.93 41.91 -23.30
N LEU A 5 -15.94 42.80 -23.30
CA LEU A 5 -16.17 44.24 -23.25
C LEU A 5 -16.93 44.72 -24.50
N ASP A 6 -16.60 44.19 -25.67
CA ASP A 6 -17.30 44.50 -26.91
C ASP A 6 -18.66 43.81 -27.00
N ARG A 7 -18.87 42.64 -26.38
CA ARG A 7 -20.22 42.06 -26.19
C ARG A 7 -21.09 42.97 -25.33
N LEU A 8 -20.57 43.46 -24.21
CA LEU A 8 -21.27 44.42 -23.35
C LEU A 8 -21.64 45.68 -24.12
N ARG A 9 -20.68 46.28 -24.84
CA ARG A 9 -20.90 47.44 -25.71
C ARG A 9 -21.91 47.16 -26.81
N THR A 10 -21.86 45.96 -27.40
CA THR A 10 -22.78 45.58 -28.48
C THR A 10 -24.20 45.42 -27.97
N SER A 11 -24.36 44.77 -26.81
CA SER A 11 -25.64 44.62 -26.13
C SER A 11 -26.22 45.99 -25.77
N PHE A 12 -25.39 46.89 -25.23
CA PHE A 12 -25.82 48.24 -24.89
C PHE A 12 -26.20 49.05 -26.13
N GLY A 13 -25.42 48.98 -27.21
CA GLY A 13 -25.75 49.67 -28.45
C GLY A 13 -27.07 49.21 -29.08
N ARG A 14 -27.33 47.90 -29.09
CA ARG A 14 -28.63 47.36 -29.54
C ARG A 14 -29.78 47.81 -28.65
N PHE A 15 -29.57 47.80 -27.33
CA PHE A 15 -30.55 48.29 -26.36
C PHE A 15 -30.91 49.76 -26.63
N LEU A 16 -29.91 50.61 -26.88
CA LEU A 16 -30.15 52.03 -27.17
C LEU A 16 -30.97 52.23 -28.45
N VAL A 17 -30.81 51.41 -29.49
CA VAL A 17 -31.64 51.53 -30.71
C VAL A 17 -33.11 51.36 -30.35
N VAL A 18 -33.43 50.33 -29.56
CA VAL A 18 -34.80 50.08 -29.11
C VAL A 18 -35.28 51.22 -28.22
N LEU A 19 -34.45 51.68 -27.28
CA LEU A 19 -34.77 52.75 -26.35
C LEU A 19 -35.16 54.05 -27.09
N PHE A 20 -34.32 54.51 -28.03
CA PHE A 20 -34.58 55.74 -28.80
C PHE A 20 -35.90 55.65 -29.60
N TRP A 21 -36.19 54.51 -30.22
CA TRP A 21 -37.46 54.34 -30.96
C TRP A 21 -38.68 54.27 -30.04
N CYS A 22 -38.55 53.72 -28.83
CA CYS A 22 -39.60 53.75 -27.82
C CYS A 22 -39.88 55.17 -27.28
N HIS A 23 -38.87 56.04 -27.22
CA HIS A 23 -39.05 57.43 -26.79
C HIS A 23 -39.84 58.28 -27.78
N VAL A 24 -39.85 57.95 -29.08
CA VAL A 24 -40.61 58.70 -30.10
C VAL A 24 -42.12 58.79 -29.78
N PRO A 25 -42.86 57.68 -29.62
CA PRO A 25 -44.27 57.76 -29.23
C PRO A 25 -44.47 58.29 -27.81
N LEU A 26 -43.54 57.99 -26.88
CA LEU A 26 -43.61 58.49 -25.50
C LEU A 26 -43.59 60.03 -25.46
N LEU A 27 -42.66 60.67 -26.18
CA LEU A 27 -42.59 62.13 -26.30
C LEU A 27 -43.83 62.70 -26.99
N GLY A 28 -44.43 61.98 -27.94
CA GLY A 28 -45.72 62.34 -28.53
C GLY A 28 -46.86 62.36 -27.51
N VAL A 29 -46.93 61.36 -26.63
CA VAL A 29 -47.91 61.32 -25.53
C VAL A 29 -47.67 62.45 -24.53
N VAL A 30 -46.42 62.70 -24.13
CA VAL A 30 -46.09 63.81 -23.22
C VAL A 30 -46.47 65.16 -23.85
N ALA A 31 -46.23 65.33 -25.16
CA ALA A 31 -46.63 66.55 -25.87
C ALA A 31 -48.15 66.74 -25.91
N TYR A 32 -48.90 65.66 -26.15
CA TYR A 32 -50.37 65.69 -26.12
C TYR A 32 -50.89 66.12 -24.73
N LEU A 33 -50.35 65.53 -23.66
CA LEU A 33 -50.74 65.85 -22.28
C LEU A 33 -50.36 67.28 -21.87
N SER A 34 -49.28 67.81 -22.45
CA SER A 34 -48.77 69.15 -22.14
C SER A 34 -49.34 70.24 -23.05
N GLY A 35 -50.25 69.89 -23.97
CA GLY A 35 -50.85 70.84 -24.93
C GLY A 35 -49.88 71.35 -26.01
N GLN A 36 -48.75 70.66 -26.23
CA GLN A 36 -47.75 71.00 -27.24
C GLN A 36 -47.96 70.23 -28.55
N SER A 37 -47.24 70.61 -29.60
CA SER A 37 -47.30 69.93 -30.90
C SER A 37 -46.77 68.48 -30.82
N VAL A 38 -47.68 67.51 -30.90
CA VAL A 38 -47.37 66.08 -30.96
C VAL A 38 -46.43 65.75 -32.13
N ILE A 39 -46.73 66.31 -33.31
CA ILE A 39 -45.94 66.08 -34.53
C ILE A 39 -44.52 66.64 -34.35
N GLY A 40 -44.39 67.83 -33.76
CA GLY A 40 -43.08 68.45 -33.50
C GLY A 40 -42.23 67.63 -32.53
N ALA A 41 -42.82 67.15 -31.43
CA ALA A 41 -42.13 66.32 -30.45
C ALA A 41 -41.70 64.96 -31.04
N MET A 42 -42.58 64.29 -31.77
CA MET A 42 -42.27 63.03 -32.45
C MET A 42 -41.22 63.20 -33.55
N ALA A 43 -41.26 64.29 -34.31
CA ALA A 43 -40.25 64.58 -35.34
C ALA A 43 -38.86 64.81 -34.72
N GLY A 44 -38.79 65.59 -33.63
CA GLY A 44 -37.53 65.82 -32.91
C GLY A 44 -36.93 64.54 -32.34
N ALA A 45 -37.75 63.71 -31.67
CA ALA A 45 -37.33 62.41 -31.14
C ALA A 45 -36.92 61.45 -32.27
N GLY A 46 -37.69 61.44 -33.36
CA GLY A 46 -37.42 60.63 -34.54
C GLY A 46 -36.10 60.97 -35.21
N LEU A 47 -35.72 62.25 -35.28
CA LEU A 47 -34.42 62.67 -35.80
C LEU A 47 -33.26 62.13 -34.96
N LEU A 48 -33.36 62.17 -33.62
CA LEU A 48 -32.35 61.59 -32.73
C LEU A 48 -32.27 60.06 -32.90
N ALA A 49 -33.43 59.39 -32.95
CA ALA A 49 -33.52 57.94 -33.13
C ALA A 49 -32.93 57.49 -34.47
N ILE A 50 -33.22 58.22 -35.56
CA ILE A 50 -32.65 57.95 -36.89
C ILE A 50 -31.14 58.19 -36.89
N ALA A 51 -30.68 59.32 -36.35
CA ALA A 51 -29.25 59.65 -36.29
C ALA A 51 -28.47 58.56 -35.53
N TYR A 52 -28.97 58.12 -34.38
CA TYR A 52 -28.35 57.03 -33.64
C TYR A 52 -28.46 55.68 -34.37
N HIS A 53 -29.62 55.31 -34.89
CA HIS A 53 -29.81 54.02 -35.58
C HIS A 53 -28.95 53.93 -36.85
N MET A 54 -28.81 55.01 -37.62
CA MET A 54 -27.95 55.03 -38.81
C MET A 54 -26.47 54.90 -38.44
N THR A 55 -26.02 55.61 -37.41
CA THR A 55 -24.63 55.49 -36.93
C THR A 55 -24.35 54.11 -36.34
N TRP A 56 -25.28 53.52 -35.59
CA TRP A 56 -25.18 52.14 -35.10
C TRP A 56 -25.12 51.11 -36.23
N ARG A 57 -25.93 51.25 -37.28
CA ARG A 57 -25.87 50.35 -38.45
C ARG A 57 -24.56 50.47 -39.21
N ARG A 58 -23.99 51.68 -39.33
CA ARG A 58 -22.78 51.94 -40.10
C ARG A 58 -21.52 51.54 -39.34
N ASP A 59 -21.41 52.00 -38.10
CA ASP A 59 -20.16 52.00 -37.33
C ASP A 59 -20.20 51.05 -36.13
N GLY A 60 -21.34 50.43 -35.83
CA GLY A 60 -21.49 49.49 -34.71
C GLY A 60 -21.05 50.10 -33.39
N ILE A 61 -20.15 49.42 -32.67
CA ILE A 61 -19.59 49.87 -31.38
C ILE A 61 -18.44 50.88 -31.53
N ALA A 62 -18.11 51.38 -32.72
CA ALA A 62 -16.99 52.30 -32.90
C ALA A 62 -17.22 53.64 -32.16
N PRO A 63 -16.16 54.41 -31.86
CA PRO A 63 -16.27 55.67 -31.12
C PRO A 63 -17.34 56.65 -31.63
N PRO A 64 -17.53 56.86 -32.97
CA PRO A 64 -18.57 57.75 -33.48
C PRO A 64 -19.96 57.41 -32.94
N THR A 65 -20.33 56.13 -32.92
CA THR A 65 -21.63 55.70 -32.40
C THR A 65 -21.79 55.98 -30.91
N ARG A 66 -20.73 55.77 -30.13
CA ARG A 66 -20.74 56.06 -28.68
C ARG A 66 -20.95 57.54 -28.43
N TYR A 67 -20.27 58.38 -29.22
CA TYR A 67 -20.34 59.83 -29.09
C TYR A 67 -21.71 60.37 -29.53
N VAL A 68 -22.22 59.89 -30.67
CA VAL A 68 -23.56 60.22 -31.15
C VAL A 68 -24.62 59.77 -30.15
N SER A 69 -24.47 58.61 -29.52
CA SER A 69 -25.40 58.16 -28.49
C SER A 69 -25.42 59.08 -27.27
N ALA A 70 -24.26 59.55 -26.80
CA ALA A 70 -24.17 60.43 -25.64
C ALA A 70 -24.84 61.79 -25.93
N ILE A 71 -24.66 62.30 -27.16
CA ILE A 71 -25.32 63.52 -27.62
C ILE A 71 -26.83 63.30 -27.75
N ALA A 72 -27.26 62.17 -28.34
CA ALA A 72 -28.66 61.86 -28.55
C ALA A 72 -29.42 61.65 -27.23
N LEU A 73 -28.82 60.97 -26.24
CA LEU A 73 -29.39 60.81 -24.89
C LEU A 73 -29.57 62.17 -24.19
N ALA A 74 -28.57 63.06 -24.29
CA ALA A 74 -28.73 64.44 -23.82
C ALA A 74 -29.83 65.18 -24.60
N GLY A 75 -29.93 64.95 -25.91
CA GLY A 75 -30.97 65.51 -26.77
C GLY A 75 -32.39 65.08 -26.37
N GLU A 76 -32.59 63.84 -25.95
CA GLU A 76 -33.89 63.35 -25.46
C GLU A 76 -34.32 64.09 -24.19
N ALA A 77 -33.42 64.24 -23.22
CA ALA A 77 -33.68 65.03 -22.02
C ALA A 77 -33.99 66.50 -22.36
N ALA A 78 -33.28 67.08 -23.34
CA ALA A 78 -33.53 68.44 -23.82
C ALA A 78 -34.92 68.58 -24.47
N LEU A 79 -35.33 67.63 -25.30
CA LEU A 79 -36.66 67.61 -25.91
C LEU A 79 -37.75 67.50 -24.84
N LEU A 80 -37.55 66.67 -23.82
CA LEU A 80 -38.51 66.51 -22.73
C LEU A 80 -38.72 67.80 -21.95
N VAL A 81 -37.63 68.51 -21.62
CA VAL A 81 -37.67 69.83 -20.97
C VAL A 81 -38.38 70.87 -21.85
N PHE A 82 -38.18 70.81 -23.18
CA PHE A 82 -38.85 71.72 -24.11
C PHE A 82 -40.34 71.44 -24.26
N VAL A 83 -40.74 70.17 -24.36
CA VAL A 83 -42.15 69.75 -24.48
C VAL A 83 -42.94 70.07 -23.20
N LEU A 84 -42.29 70.05 -22.04
CA LEU A 84 -42.91 70.40 -20.76
C LEU A 84 -42.82 71.90 -20.45
N ASN A 85 -42.53 72.77 -21.43
CA ASN A 85 -42.40 74.19 -21.19
C ASN A 85 -43.66 74.81 -20.55
N GLY A 86 -43.51 75.36 -19.35
CA GLY A 86 -44.61 75.93 -18.56
C GLY A 86 -45.40 74.91 -17.73
N HIS A 87 -45.06 73.62 -17.79
CA HIS A 87 -45.67 72.57 -16.99
C HIS A 87 -44.95 72.43 -15.62
N PRO A 88 -45.64 72.11 -14.51
CA PRO A 88 -45.01 71.97 -13.20
C PRO A 88 -43.85 70.97 -13.14
N TRP A 89 -43.93 69.88 -13.92
CA TRP A 89 -42.91 68.81 -13.96
C TRP A 89 -41.65 69.13 -14.77
N GLN A 90 -41.59 70.31 -15.40
CA GLN A 90 -40.46 70.67 -16.25
C GLN A 90 -39.11 70.65 -15.51
N MET A 91 -39.12 71.13 -14.26
CA MET A 91 -37.93 71.11 -13.40
C MET A 91 -37.53 69.71 -12.96
N ASP A 92 -38.52 68.84 -12.69
CA ASP A 92 -38.24 67.46 -12.31
C ASP A 92 -37.58 66.70 -13.48
N MET A 93 -38.04 66.97 -14.71
CA MET A 93 -37.46 66.38 -15.92
C MET A 93 -36.08 66.95 -16.28
N HIS A 94 -35.71 68.12 -15.77
CA HIS A 94 -34.35 68.64 -15.93
C HIS A 94 -33.30 67.73 -15.25
N MET A 95 -33.66 67.04 -14.16
CA MET A 95 -32.75 66.10 -13.50
C MET A 95 -32.45 64.86 -14.36
N TYR A 96 -33.22 64.60 -15.42
CA TYR A 96 -33.03 63.47 -16.32
C TYR A 96 -31.69 63.49 -17.06
N PHE A 97 -31.07 64.67 -17.23
CA PHE A 97 -29.72 64.79 -17.77
C PHE A 97 -28.67 63.99 -17.00
N PHE A 98 -28.76 63.95 -15.67
CA PHE A 98 -27.84 63.17 -14.84
C PHE A 98 -28.01 61.67 -15.05
N ALA A 99 -29.24 61.20 -15.25
CA ALA A 99 -29.54 59.81 -15.57
C ALA A 99 -29.01 59.43 -16.96
N MET A 100 -29.18 60.29 -17.96
CA MET A 100 -28.66 60.07 -19.32
C MET A 100 -27.12 60.04 -19.37
N LEU A 101 -26.47 60.92 -18.59
CA LEU A 101 -25.02 60.90 -18.43
C LEU A 101 -24.54 59.62 -17.72
N ALA A 102 -25.23 59.21 -16.65
CA ALA A 102 -24.92 57.97 -15.95
C ALA A 102 -25.09 56.74 -16.86
N LEU A 103 -26.16 56.68 -17.66
CA LEU A 103 -26.43 55.59 -18.59
C LEU A 103 -25.30 55.42 -19.62
N SER A 104 -24.62 56.52 -19.98
CA SER A 104 -23.48 56.49 -20.92
C SER A 104 -22.26 55.70 -20.40
N ILE A 105 -22.19 55.37 -19.10
CA ILE A 105 -21.11 54.53 -18.54
C ILE A 105 -21.09 53.11 -19.13
N ALA A 106 -22.23 52.61 -19.61
CA ALA A 106 -22.34 51.26 -20.17
C ALA A 106 -21.52 51.08 -21.48
N TRP A 107 -21.08 52.17 -22.10
CA TRP A 107 -20.08 52.10 -23.17
C TRP A 107 -18.67 51.73 -22.68
N PHE A 108 -18.41 51.89 -21.38
CA PHE A 108 -17.09 51.79 -20.77
C PHE A 108 -16.05 52.57 -21.58
N ASP A 109 -16.42 53.81 -21.94
CA ASP A 109 -15.67 54.68 -22.82
C ASP A 109 -15.62 56.10 -22.24
N ARG A 110 -14.43 56.54 -21.86
CA ARG A 110 -14.22 57.87 -21.30
C ARG A 110 -14.58 58.99 -22.29
N GLY A 111 -14.42 58.76 -23.59
CA GLY A 111 -14.72 59.76 -24.62
C GLY A 111 -16.21 60.04 -24.70
N ALA A 112 -17.03 58.98 -24.70
CA ALA A 112 -18.49 59.09 -24.70
C ALA A 112 -19.02 59.84 -23.46
N LEU A 113 -18.46 59.55 -22.28
CA LEU A 113 -18.81 60.25 -21.03
C LEU A 113 -18.48 61.75 -21.09
N VAL A 114 -17.28 62.10 -21.57
CA VAL A 114 -16.86 63.50 -21.71
C VAL A 114 -17.70 64.23 -22.75
N ILE A 115 -18.01 63.59 -23.88
CA ILE A 115 -18.86 64.19 -24.92
C ILE A 115 -20.29 64.40 -24.43
N GLY A 116 -20.86 63.45 -23.68
CA GLY A 116 -22.14 63.64 -23.01
C GLY A 116 -22.14 64.83 -22.05
N ALA A 117 -21.12 64.94 -21.22
CA ALA A 117 -20.96 66.08 -20.30
C ALA A 117 -20.86 67.43 -21.04
N ILE A 118 -20.12 67.48 -22.15
CA ILE A 118 -20.02 68.67 -23.00
C ILE A 118 -21.38 69.02 -23.62
N ALA A 119 -22.12 68.03 -24.14
CA ALA A 119 -23.45 68.24 -24.71
C ALA A 119 -24.42 68.81 -23.67
N ILE A 120 -24.38 68.29 -22.44
CA ILE A 120 -25.17 68.79 -21.30
C ILE A 120 -24.76 70.23 -20.96
N ALA A 121 -23.46 70.52 -20.85
CA ALA A 121 -22.97 71.86 -20.54
C ALA A 121 -23.40 72.88 -21.62
N LEU A 122 -23.29 72.53 -22.89
CA LEU A 122 -23.75 73.35 -24.01
C LEU A 122 -25.27 73.60 -23.96
N HIS A 123 -26.06 72.57 -23.62
CA HIS A 123 -27.50 72.71 -23.43
C HIS A 123 -27.85 73.70 -22.31
N HIS A 124 -27.18 73.59 -21.15
CA HIS A 124 -27.40 74.51 -20.02
C HIS A 124 -27.01 75.96 -20.38
N LEU A 125 -25.92 76.13 -21.13
CA LEU A 125 -25.50 77.44 -21.63
C LEU A 125 -26.55 78.03 -22.59
N LEU A 126 -27.04 77.22 -23.53
CA LEU A 126 -28.07 77.63 -24.48
C LEU A 126 -29.36 78.08 -23.78
N LEU A 127 -29.82 77.32 -22.78
CA LEU A 127 -30.99 77.69 -21.98
C LEU A 127 -30.79 79.01 -21.23
N LEU A 128 -29.59 79.25 -20.68
CA LEU A 128 -29.31 80.49 -19.96
C LEU A 128 -29.40 81.74 -20.86
N TYR A 129 -28.92 81.65 -22.10
CA TYR A 129 -28.84 82.80 -23.01
C TYR A 129 -30.03 82.96 -23.95
N LEU A 130 -30.57 81.87 -24.49
CA LEU A 130 -31.60 81.90 -25.55
C LEU A 130 -33.01 81.67 -25.02
N LEU A 131 -33.17 80.91 -23.93
CA LEU A 131 -34.48 80.52 -23.38
C LEU A 131 -34.50 80.61 -21.84
N PRO A 132 -34.12 81.74 -21.21
CA PRO A 132 -33.96 81.84 -19.76
C PRO A 132 -35.28 81.58 -19.00
N MET A 133 -36.41 81.93 -19.60
CA MET A 133 -37.75 81.72 -19.05
C MET A 133 -38.28 80.29 -19.23
N ALA A 134 -37.63 79.47 -20.06
CA ALA A 134 -38.05 78.08 -20.23
C ALA A 134 -37.85 77.29 -18.95
N ILE A 135 -36.82 77.58 -18.15
CA ILE A 135 -36.55 76.83 -16.92
C ILE A 135 -36.81 77.67 -15.68
N PHE A 136 -36.67 79.00 -15.74
CA PHE A 136 -36.79 79.86 -14.57
C PHE A 136 -37.96 80.85 -14.74
N PRO A 137 -39.11 80.63 -14.05
CA PRO A 137 -40.24 81.56 -14.07
C PRO A 137 -39.91 82.96 -13.50
N THR A 138 -38.85 83.06 -12.70
CA THR A 138 -38.30 84.31 -12.15
C THR A 138 -36.81 84.35 -12.46
N GLN A 139 -36.34 85.38 -13.18
CA GLN A 139 -34.97 85.71 -13.62
C GLN A 139 -33.84 84.69 -13.30
N GLY A 140 -33.12 84.24 -14.33
CA GLY A 140 -32.05 83.24 -14.23
C GLY A 140 -30.93 83.60 -13.24
N ASN A 141 -30.47 82.62 -12.44
CA ASN A 141 -29.44 82.78 -11.41
C ASN A 141 -28.15 82.03 -11.81
N LEU A 142 -27.08 82.78 -12.10
CA LEU A 142 -25.77 82.25 -12.50
C LEU A 142 -25.17 81.28 -11.46
N ALA A 143 -25.42 81.49 -10.17
CA ALA A 143 -24.92 80.62 -9.11
C ALA A 143 -25.51 79.20 -9.20
N ARG A 144 -26.76 79.05 -9.68
CA ARG A 144 -27.40 77.74 -9.85
C ARG A 144 -26.85 76.99 -11.06
N VAL A 145 -26.56 77.70 -12.16
CA VAL A 145 -25.91 77.11 -13.34
C VAL A 145 -24.49 76.66 -12.99
N ALA A 146 -23.75 77.46 -12.21
CA ALA A 146 -22.43 77.08 -11.71
C ALA A 146 -22.49 75.82 -10.81
N LEU A 147 -23.50 75.72 -9.94
CA LEU A 147 -23.71 74.51 -9.13
C LEU A 147 -24.00 73.27 -9.99
N HIS A 148 -24.87 73.37 -11.01
CA HIS A 148 -25.16 72.25 -11.90
C HIS A 148 -23.93 71.84 -12.71
N ALA A 149 -23.16 72.81 -13.23
CA ALA A 149 -21.91 72.53 -13.91
C ALA A 149 -20.90 71.81 -13.00
N ALA A 150 -20.81 72.20 -11.72
CA ALA A 150 -19.97 71.52 -10.73
C ALA A 150 -20.44 70.08 -10.47
N ILE A 151 -21.75 69.84 -10.37
CA ILE A 151 -22.32 68.49 -10.20
C ILE A 151 -22.03 67.61 -11.43
N VAL A 152 -22.28 68.13 -12.65
CA VAL A 152 -21.99 67.41 -13.91
C VAL A 152 -20.50 67.09 -14.01
N ALA A 153 -19.61 68.04 -13.68
CA ALA A 153 -18.17 67.82 -13.68
C ALA A 153 -17.77 66.73 -12.68
N PHE A 154 -18.25 66.80 -11.43
CA PHE A 154 -17.98 65.81 -10.40
C PHE A 154 -18.48 64.42 -10.82
N GLN A 155 -19.73 64.31 -11.29
CA GLN A 155 -20.29 63.05 -11.76
C GLN A 155 -19.50 62.48 -12.93
N THR A 156 -19.08 63.31 -13.89
CA THR A 156 -18.27 62.87 -15.03
C THR A 156 -16.93 62.30 -14.58
N ILE A 157 -16.27 62.94 -13.61
CA ILE A 157 -15.01 62.45 -13.02
C ILE A 157 -15.22 61.06 -12.40
N VAL A 158 -16.28 60.89 -11.61
CA VAL A 158 -16.61 59.60 -10.98
C VAL A 158 -16.89 58.53 -12.04
N LEU A 159 -17.72 58.81 -13.06
CA LEU A 159 -18.05 57.86 -14.11
C LEU A 159 -16.83 57.46 -14.94
N VAL A 160 -15.95 58.41 -15.28
CA VAL A 160 -14.70 58.14 -15.99
C VAL A 160 -13.76 57.28 -15.14
N TRP A 161 -13.67 57.55 -13.83
CA TRP A 161 -12.89 56.74 -12.90
C TRP A 161 -13.39 55.30 -12.84
N VAL A 162 -14.70 55.09 -12.65
CA VAL A 162 -15.31 53.74 -12.63
C VAL A 162 -15.12 53.05 -13.99
N SER A 163 -15.36 53.73 -15.10
CA SER A 163 -15.17 53.18 -16.45
C SER A 163 -13.73 52.70 -16.65
N ASN A 164 -12.74 53.51 -16.27
CA ASN A 164 -11.33 53.13 -16.39
C ASN A 164 -10.96 51.97 -15.47
N MET A 165 -11.51 51.94 -14.25
CA MET A 165 -11.31 50.84 -13.30
C MET A 165 -11.78 49.51 -13.89
N VAL A 166 -13.02 49.47 -14.42
CA VAL A 166 -13.61 48.26 -14.99
C VAL A 166 -12.80 47.76 -16.19
N VAL A 167 -12.44 48.65 -17.12
CA VAL A 167 -11.64 48.28 -18.30
C VAL A 167 -10.27 47.70 -17.90
N ARG A 168 -9.60 48.28 -16.90
CA ARG A 168 -8.31 47.77 -16.39
C ARG A 168 -8.46 46.40 -15.72
N SER A 169 -9.55 46.17 -14.98
CA SER A 169 -9.80 44.89 -14.30
C SER A 169 -9.96 43.75 -15.30
N PHE A 170 -10.72 43.96 -16.39
CA PHE A 170 -10.86 42.97 -17.45
C PHE A 170 -9.51 42.60 -18.11
N GLY A 171 -8.67 43.60 -18.40
CA GLY A 171 -7.33 43.34 -18.95
C GLY A 171 -6.45 42.52 -17.99
N ARG A 172 -6.54 42.77 -16.68
CA ARG A 172 -5.78 42.03 -15.67
C ARG A 172 -6.22 40.57 -15.57
N ILE A 173 -7.52 40.30 -15.62
CA ILE A 173 -8.09 38.94 -15.57
C ILE A 173 -7.62 38.12 -16.77
N GLU A 174 -7.63 38.70 -17.97
CA GLU A 174 -7.21 38.03 -19.19
C GLU A 174 -5.72 37.66 -19.16
N HIS A 175 -4.85 38.60 -18.76
CA HIS A 175 -3.43 38.32 -18.60
C HIS A 175 -3.18 37.19 -17.60
N MET A 176 -3.85 37.23 -16.45
CA MET A 176 -3.71 36.19 -15.43
C MET A 176 -4.23 34.84 -15.92
N GLY A 177 -5.34 34.82 -16.67
CA GLY A 177 -5.88 33.59 -17.28
C GLY A 177 -4.92 32.98 -18.32
N ALA A 178 -4.30 33.82 -19.15
CA ALA A 178 -3.30 33.36 -20.12
C ALA A 178 -2.04 32.81 -19.42
N GLU A 179 -1.58 33.48 -18.37
CA GLU A 179 -0.42 33.03 -17.58
C GLU A 179 -0.70 31.69 -16.89
N ILE A 180 -1.87 31.55 -16.25
CA ILE A 180 -2.31 30.29 -15.62
C ILE A 180 -2.37 29.16 -16.64
N LEU A 181 -2.88 29.41 -17.84
CA LEU A 181 -2.95 28.39 -18.89
C LEU A 181 -1.55 27.90 -19.28
N VAL A 182 -0.62 28.82 -19.51
CA VAL A 182 0.78 28.49 -19.85
C VAL A 182 1.44 27.70 -18.72
N GLN A 183 1.29 28.15 -17.47
CA GLN A 183 1.84 27.46 -16.30
C GLN A 183 1.25 26.05 -16.14
N ASN A 184 -0.06 25.88 -16.30
CA ASN A 184 -0.71 24.58 -16.23
C ASN A 184 -0.23 23.62 -17.33
N THR A 185 -0.05 24.12 -18.56
CA THR A 185 0.50 23.27 -19.63
C THR A 185 1.93 22.83 -19.36
N ALA A 186 2.79 23.74 -18.89
CA ALA A 186 4.17 23.42 -18.53
C ALA A 186 4.26 22.45 -17.35
N LEU A 187 3.37 22.61 -16.36
CA LEU A 187 3.28 21.70 -15.22
C LEU A 187 2.86 20.29 -15.68
N ALA A 188 1.82 20.19 -16.51
CA ALA A 188 1.34 18.91 -17.03
C ALA A 188 2.41 18.17 -17.86
N GLU A 189 3.22 18.90 -18.62
CA GLU A 189 4.34 18.34 -19.38
C GLU A 189 5.43 17.79 -18.45
N ARG A 190 5.88 18.58 -17.46
CA ARG A 190 6.86 18.13 -16.45
C ARG A 190 6.38 16.91 -15.66
N THR A 191 5.11 16.87 -15.27
CA THR A 191 4.53 15.71 -14.59
C THR A 191 4.58 14.47 -15.48
N ARG A 192 4.21 14.60 -16.77
CA ARG A 192 4.26 13.49 -17.72
C ARG A 192 5.68 12.96 -17.93
N GLU A 193 6.65 13.85 -18.05
CA GLU A 193 8.08 13.47 -18.18
C GLU A 193 8.57 12.74 -16.93
N ALA A 194 8.27 13.26 -15.73
CA ALA A 194 8.66 12.64 -14.47
C ALA A 194 8.04 11.24 -14.32
N GLU A 195 6.76 11.09 -14.65
CA GLU A 195 6.10 9.78 -14.62
C GLU A 195 6.67 8.80 -15.66
N ALA A 196 6.99 9.27 -16.87
CA ALA A 196 7.60 8.44 -17.90
C ALA A 196 8.99 7.95 -17.47
N ALA A 197 9.80 8.84 -16.90
CA ALA A 197 11.11 8.49 -16.34
C ALA A 197 10.98 7.47 -15.19
N SER A 198 10.01 7.67 -14.28
CA SER A 198 9.74 6.73 -13.19
C SER A 198 9.32 5.35 -13.72
N ARG A 199 8.39 5.30 -14.69
CA ARG A 199 7.98 4.04 -15.34
C ARG A 199 9.12 3.33 -16.03
N ALA A 200 9.98 4.06 -16.74
CA ALA A 200 11.16 3.51 -17.40
C ALA A 200 12.16 2.93 -16.38
N LYS A 201 12.42 3.66 -15.28
CA LYS A 201 13.25 3.18 -14.15
C LYS A 201 12.70 1.87 -13.58
N SER A 202 11.40 1.78 -13.32
CA SER A 202 10.79 0.54 -12.80
C SER A 202 10.87 -0.62 -13.79
N LEU A 203 10.63 -0.38 -15.08
CA LEU A 203 10.68 -1.42 -16.11
C LEU A 203 12.11 -1.95 -16.31
N PHE A 204 13.09 -1.05 -16.32
CA PHE A 204 14.50 -1.41 -16.37
C PHE A 204 14.87 -2.34 -15.21
N LEU A 205 14.49 -1.97 -13.98
CA LEU A 205 14.80 -2.77 -12.79
C LEU A 205 14.08 -4.12 -12.80
N ALA A 206 12.81 -4.16 -13.20
CA ALA A 206 12.06 -5.42 -13.32
C ALA A 206 12.71 -6.40 -14.32
N ASN A 207 13.14 -5.92 -15.49
CA ASN A 207 13.83 -6.74 -16.48
C ASN A 207 15.20 -7.20 -15.97
N MET A 208 15.97 -6.29 -15.34
CA MET A 208 17.27 -6.63 -14.78
C MET A 208 17.20 -7.71 -13.71
N SER A 209 16.09 -7.81 -12.95
CA SER A 209 15.89 -8.89 -11.98
C SER A 209 16.06 -10.27 -12.58
N HIS A 210 15.38 -10.53 -13.70
CA HIS A 210 15.39 -11.84 -14.35
C HIS A 210 16.73 -12.12 -15.03
N GLU A 211 17.33 -11.09 -15.65
CA GLU A 211 18.64 -11.17 -16.29
C GLU A 211 19.78 -11.42 -15.29
N ILE A 212 19.66 -10.94 -14.05
CA ILE A 212 20.67 -11.21 -13.01
C ILE A 212 20.38 -12.53 -12.27
N ARG A 213 19.11 -12.86 -12.01
CA ARG A 213 18.72 -14.08 -11.28
C ARG A 213 19.16 -15.35 -12.01
N THR A 214 19.02 -15.39 -13.33
CA THR A 214 19.31 -16.58 -14.14
C THR A 214 20.78 -17.02 -14.05
N PRO A 215 21.79 -16.16 -14.32
CA PRO A 215 23.19 -16.53 -14.17
C PRO A 215 23.57 -16.79 -12.70
N MET A 216 22.99 -16.05 -11.74
CA MET A 216 23.27 -16.27 -10.32
C MET A 216 22.77 -17.62 -9.82
N ASN A 217 21.55 -18.03 -10.18
CA ASN A 217 21.01 -19.33 -9.83
C ASN A 217 21.84 -20.47 -10.44
N ALA A 218 22.39 -20.28 -11.65
CA ALA A 218 23.32 -21.25 -12.25
C ALA A 218 24.63 -21.36 -11.45
N ILE A 219 25.24 -20.22 -11.05
CA ILE A 219 26.46 -20.20 -10.21
C ILE A 219 26.21 -20.89 -8.86
N LEU A 220 25.09 -20.59 -8.20
CA LEU A 220 24.70 -21.23 -6.94
C LEU A 220 24.44 -22.72 -7.12
N GLY A 221 23.79 -23.11 -8.23
CA GLY A 221 23.60 -24.51 -8.61
C GLY A 221 24.92 -25.26 -8.77
N PHE A 222 25.90 -24.68 -9.47
CA PHE A 222 27.23 -25.27 -9.61
C PHE A 222 27.98 -25.35 -8.28
N CYS A 223 27.85 -24.36 -7.40
CA CYS A 223 28.42 -24.43 -6.05
C CYS A 223 27.81 -25.60 -5.26
N HIS A 224 26.50 -25.78 -5.33
CA HIS A 224 25.80 -26.88 -4.66
C HIS A 224 26.20 -28.26 -5.20
N LEU A 225 26.38 -28.38 -6.52
CA LEU A 225 26.88 -29.60 -7.16
C LEU A 225 28.34 -29.88 -6.75
N LEU A 226 29.20 -28.87 -6.73
CA LEU A 226 30.59 -29.01 -6.29
C LEU A 226 30.70 -29.43 -4.82
N GLN A 227 29.84 -28.91 -3.94
CA GLN A 227 29.81 -29.31 -2.51
C GLN A 227 29.43 -30.78 -2.28
N ARG A 228 28.88 -31.47 -3.28
CA ARG A 228 28.57 -32.91 -3.23
C ARG A 228 29.70 -33.78 -3.78
N CYS A 229 30.73 -33.18 -4.37
CA CYS A 229 31.93 -33.86 -4.83
C CYS A 229 32.94 -33.99 -3.69
N ASP A 230 33.91 -34.89 -3.86
CA ASP A 230 35.02 -35.04 -2.91
C ASP A 230 36.02 -33.88 -3.09
N LEU A 231 35.86 -32.83 -2.26
CA LEU A 231 36.66 -31.60 -2.33
C LEU A 231 37.73 -31.58 -1.23
N ALA A 232 38.94 -31.13 -1.58
CA ALA A 232 39.95 -30.86 -0.56
C ALA A 232 39.48 -29.75 0.39
N PRO A 233 39.90 -29.73 1.67
CA PRO A 233 39.39 -28.78 2.67
C PRO A 233 39.46 -27.31 2.24
N LYS A 234 40.52 -26.93 1.51
CA LYS A 234 40.70 -25.57 0.99
C LYS A 234 39.74 -25.23 -0.17
N GLN A 235 39.38 -26.23 -0.99
CA GLN A 235 38.38 -26.08 -2.06
C GLN A 235 36.97 -25.98 -1.48
N GLN A 236 36.66 -26.79 -0.46
CA GLN A 236 35.39 -26.71 0.27
C GLN A 236 35.18 -25.32 0.89
N ASP A 237 36.22 -24.74 1.50
CA ASP A 237 36.19 -23.37 2.04
C ASP A 237 35.90 -22.33 0.94
N TYR A 238 36.57 -22.42 -0.22
CA TYR A 238 36.32 -21.51 -1.33
C TYR A 238 34.90 -21.62 -1.88
N VAL A 239 34.40 -22.83 -2.11
CA VAL A 239 33.03 -23.04 -2.63
C VAL A 239 32.00 -22.53 -1.64
N THR A 240 32.23 -22.74 -0.34
CA THR A 240 31.34 -22.22 0.73
C THR A 240 31.31 -20.69 0.74
N LYS A 241 32.47 -20.04 0.59
CA LYS A 241 32.57 -18.57 0.50
C LYS A 241 31.91 -18.02 -0.76
N ILE A 242 32.09 -18.67 -1.92
CA ILE A 242 31.45 -18.27 -3.17
C ILE A 242 29.93 -18.40 -3.06
N ASN A 243 29.45 -19.52 -2.51
CA ASN A 243 28.02 -19.75 -2.28
C ASN A 243 27.43 -18.67 -1.36
N GLY A 244 28.08 -18.40 -0.22
CA GLY A 244 27.65 -17.35 0.71
C GLY A 244 27.64 -15.94 0.08
N ALA A 245 28.65 -15.61 -0.71
CA ALA A 245 28.71 -14.33 -1.43
C ALA A 245 27.61 -14.22 -2.51
N GLY A 246 27.32 -15.32 -3.21
CA GLY A 246 26.26 -15.38 -4.21
C GLY A 246 24.86 -15.23 -3.61
N VAL A 247 24.60 -15.91 -2.49
CA VAL A 247 23.34 -15.76 -1.72
C VAL A 247 23.19 -14.32 -1.23
N SER A 248 24.25 -13.72 -0.68
CA SER A 248 24.24 -12.32 -0.23
C SER A 248 23.93 -11.36 -1.37
N LEU A 249 24.56 -11.54 -2.54
CA LEU A 249 24.30 -10.71 -3.72
C LEU A 249 22.84 -10.81 -4.18
N MET A 250 22.28 -12.02 -4.19
CA MET A 250 20.87 -12.25 -4.53
C MET A 250 19.90 -11.55 -3.57
N LEU A 251 20.20 -11.55 -2.26
CA LEU A 251 19.43 -10.79 -1.27
C LEU A 251 19.46 -9.29 -1.59
N LEU A 252 20.65 -8.73 -1.86
CA LEU A 252 20.78 -7.30 -2.19
C LEU A 252 20.02 -6.91 -3.46
N ILE A 253 20.08 -7.76 -4.49
CA ILE A 253 19.33 -7.52 -5.73
C ILE A 253 17.83 -7.54 -5.45
N ASN A 254 17.34 -8.54 -4.71
CA ASN A 254 15.93 -8.62 -4.33
C ASN A 254 15.49 -7.39 -3.52
N ASP A 255 16.31 -6.91 -2.58
CA ASP A 255 16.03 -5.70 -1.81
C ASP A 255 15.90 -4.46 -2.71
N ILE A 256 16.83 -4.26 -3.65
CA ILE A 256 16.78 -3.13 -4.60
C ILE A 256 15.50 -3.19 -5.46
N LEU A 257 15.11 -4.39 -5.87
CA LEU A 257 13.93 -4.60 -6.70
C LEU A 257 12.64 -4.40 -5.92
N ASP A 258 12.57 -4.91 -4.69
CA ASP A 258 11.43 -4.69 -3.81
C ASP A 258 11.28 -3.19 -3.51
N PHE A 259 12.37 -2.50 -3.17
CA PHE A 259 12.37 -1.04 -2.99
C PHE A 259 11.80 -0.32 -4.22
N SER A 260 12.24 -0.73 -5.41
CA SER A 260 11.80 -0.10 -6.68
C SER A 260 10.34 -0.40 -7.02
N LYS A 261 9.83 -1.58 -6.65
CA LYS A 261 8.41 -1.93 -6.80
C LYS A 261 7.53 -1.14 -5.84
N ILE A 262 8.00 -0.92 -4.60
CA ILE A 262 7.26 -0.16 -3.60
C ILE A 262 7.24 1.33 -3.97
N GLU A 263 8.38 1.92 -4.35
CA GLU A 263 8.46 3.33 -4.81
C GLU A 263 7.49 3.60 -5.99
N ALA A 264 7.30 2.60 -6.85
CA ALA A 264 6.38 2.67 -7.98
C ALA A 264 4.90 2.36 -7.64
N GLY A 265 4.58 2.04 -6.38
CA GLY A 265 3.24 1.64 -5.95
C GLY A 265 2.75 0.30 -6.55
N LYS A 266 3.67 -0.55 -7.02
CA LYS A 266 3.37 -1.82 -7.71
C LYS A 266 3.46 -3.05 -6.82
N LEU A 267 3.86 -2.91 -5.55
CA LEU A 267 3.90 -4.03 -4.62
C LEU A 267 2.47 -4.36 -4.16
N THR A 268 1.98 -5.54 -4.52
CA THR A 268 0.71 -6.08 -4.06
C THR A 268 0.96 -7.11 -2.96
N LEU A 269 0.25 -6.99 -1.83
CA LEU A 269 0.30 -7.99 -0.77
C LEU A 269 -0.54 -9.21 -1.15
N GLU A 270 -0.01 -10.40 -0.88
CA GLU A 270 -0.81 -11.63 -0.94
C GLU A 270 -1.71 -11.74 0.29
N SER A 271 -2.80 -12.49 0.16
CA SER A 271 -3.75 -12.72 1.25
C SER A 271 -3.96 -14.22 1.41
N ARG A 272 -3.20 -14.84 2.32
CA ARG A 272 -3.26 -16.27 2.62
C ARG A 272 -3.35 -16.50 4.14
N PRO A 273 -4.01 -17.58 4.58
CA PRO A 273 -3.96 -18.00 5.98
C PRO A 273 -2.52 -18.36 6.37
N PHE A 274 -2.05 -17.88 7.51
CA PHE A 274 -0.75 -18.23 8.10
C PHE A 274 -0.82 -18.21 9.63
N ASN A 275 0.12 -18.91 10.28
CA ASN A 275 0.27 -18.94 11.74
C ASN A 275 1.45 -18.07 12.16
N LEU A 276 1.17 -16.99 12.91
CA LEU A 276 2.18 -16.05 13.36
C LEU A 276 3.25 -16.70 14.25
N ARG A 277 2.85 -17.61 15.14
CA ARG A 277 3.75 -18.28 16.08
C ARG A 277 4.77 -19.13 15.34
N THR A 278 4.31 -19.94 14.40
CA THR A 278 5.17 -20.76 13.54
C THR A 278 6.06 -19.89 12.65
N ALA A 279 5.50 -18.83 12.05
CA ALA A 279 6.24 -17.90 11.22
C ALA A 279 7.42 -17.25 11.98
N VAL A 280 7.17 -16.73 13.18
CA VAL A 280 8.21 -16.15 14.05
C VAL A 280 9.25 -17.20 14.47
N GLN A 281 8.81 -18.39 14.89
CA GLN A 281 9.72 -19.47 15.27
C GLN A 281 10.66 -19.87 14.12
N ASN A 282 10.15 -19.95 12.90
CA ASN A 282 10.96 -20.23 11.72
C ASN A 282 12.04 -19.16 11.50
N GLN A 283 11.69 -17.88 11.65
CA GLN A 283 12.68 -16.80 11.51
C GLN A 283 13.74 -16.84 12.61
N VAL A 284 13.35 -17.19 13.84
CA VAL A 284 14.30 -17.36 14.95
C VAL A 284 15.30 -18.48 14.65
N GLN A 285 14.85 -19.63 14.13
CA GLN A 285 15.74 -20.75 13.78
C GLN A 285 16.82 -20.36 12.77
N LEU A 286 16.53 -19.44 11.86
CA LEU A 286 17.49 -18.98 10.84
C LEU A 286 18.64 -18.16 11.44
N VAL A 287 18.43 -17.47 12.58
CA VAL A 287 19.46 -16.62 13.20
C VAL A 287 20.20 -17.28 14.36
N LEU A 288 19.74 -18.45 14.83
CA LEU A 288 20.37 -19.17 15.93
C LEU A 288 21.85 -19.53 15.69
N PRO A 289 22.28 -19.97 14.48
CA PRO A 289 23.69 -20.29 14.25
C PRO A 289 24.61 -19.07 14.44
N ASP A 290 24.21 -17.91 13.91
CA ASP A 290 24.96 -16.66 14.04
C ASP A 290 24.97 -16.15 15.48
N ALA A 291 23.86 -16.33 16.20
CA ALA A 291 23.74 -15.99 17.61
C ALA A 291 24.63 -16.89 18.48
N ALA A 292 24.70 -18.19 18.18
CA ALA A 292 25.54 -19.16 18.90
C ALA A 292 27.04 -18.85 18.76
N VAL A 293 27.48 -18.43 17.56
CA VAL A 293 28.88 -18.01 17.31
C VAL A 293 29.28 -16.82 18.20
N LYS A 294 28.31 -15.96 18.55
CA LYS A 294 28.52 -14.75 19.37
C LYS A 294 28.13 -14.91 20.85
N ASP A 295 27.68 -16.09 21.27
CA ASP A 295 27.11 -16.31 22.61
C ASP A 295 25.96 -15.34 22.96
N VAL A 296 25.06 -15.14 22.00
CA VAL A 296 23.84 -14.32 22.15
C VAL A 296 22.64 -15.24 22.35
N LYS A 297 21.89 -15.05 23.44
CA LYS A 297 20.66 -15.80 23.72
C LYS A 297 19.47 -15.19 22.99
N VAL A 298 18.65 -16.02 22.34
CA VAL A 298 17.44 -15.57 21.64
C VAL A 298 16.21 -16.12 22.34
N ASP A 299 15.41 -15.22 22.94
CA ASP A 299 14.20 -15.57 23.70
C ASP A 299 12.94 -15.13 22.95
N THR A 300 11.87 -15.93 23.00
CA THR A 300 10.61 -15.69 22.27
C THR A 300 9.42 -15.67 23.22
N HIS A 301 8.62 -14.61 23.20
CA HIS A 301 7.41 -14.44 24.02
C HIS A 301 6.22 -14.02 23.16
N ILE A 302 5.37 -14.96 22.77
CA ILE A 302 4.22 -14.70 21.89
C ILE A 302 2.94 -14.91 22.69
N SER A 303 2.15 -13.85 22.86
CA SER A 303 0.91 -13.85 23.63
C SER A 303 -0.05 -14.95 23.17
N LYS A 304 -0.76 -15.55 24.13
CA LYS A 304 -1.82 -16.54 23.85
C LYS A 304 -3.09 -15.90 23.27
N ALA A 305 -3.23 -14.57 23.40
CA ALA A 305 -4.35 -13.83 22.84
C ALA A 305 -4.28 -13.72 21.31
N ILE A 306 -3.11 -13.93 20.71
CA ILE A 306 -2.94 -13.88 19.25
C ILE A 306 -3.71 -15.04 18.62
N PRO A 307 -4.62 -14.77 17.66
CA PRO A 307 -5.35 -15.80 16.93
C PRO A 307 -4.41 -16.82 16.28
N TYR A 308 -4.80 -18.10 16.32
CA TYR A 308 -3.99 -19.19 15.78
C TYR A 308 -3.74 -19.06 14.27
N SER A 309 -4.69 -18.50 13.53
CA SER A 309 -4.57 -18.26 12.10
C SER A 309 -5.02 -16.84 11.74
N LEU A 310 -4.16 -16.15 11.00
CA LEU A 310 -4.35 -14.82 10.46
C LEU A 310 -4.30 -14.91 8.94
N VAL A 311 -5.00 -14.01 8.25
CA VAL A 311 -4.97 -13.90 6.79
C VAL A 311 -4.18 -12.66 6.42
N GLY A 312 -3.09 -12.85 5.67
CA GLY A 312 -2.18 -11.80 5.23
C GLY A 312 -1.05 -12.34 4.35
N ASP A 313 0.02 -11.55 4.21
CA ASP A 313 1.19 -11.93 3.42
C ASP A 313 2.32 -12.44 4.35
N GLU A 314 2.39 -13.76 4.51
CA GLU A 314 3.40 -14.41 5.37
C GLU A 314 4.83 -14.12 4.90
N LEU A 315 5.07 -14.07 3.60
CA LEU A 315 6.41 -13.85 3.06
C LEU A 315 6.93 -12.45 3.41
N ARG A 316 6.07 -11.43 3.26
CA ARG A 316 6.42 -10.05 3.60
C ARG A 316 6.53 -9.85 5.12
N PHE A 317 5.67 -10.50 5.90
CA PHE A 317 5.82 -10.55 7.36
C PHE A 317 7.17 -11.15 7.77
N ASN A 318 7.52 -12.32 7.23
CA ASN A 318 8.78 -13.01 7.50
C ASN A 318 10.00 -12.14 7.13
N GLN A 319 9.93 -11.42 6.01
CA GLN A 319 10.99 -10.50 5.58
C GLN A 319 11.25 -9.39 6.61
N VAL A 320 10.20 -8.78 7.18
CA VAL A 320 10.35 -7.77 8.23
C VAL A 320 10.96 -8.38 9.49
N VAL A 321 10.42 -9.50 9.96
CA VAL A 321 10.87 -10.17 11.19
C VAL A 321 12.33 -10.60 11.08
N LEU A 322 12.72 -11.24 9.97
CA LEU A 322 14.09 -11.70 9.74
C LEU A 322 15.07 -10.53 9.67
N ASN A 323 14.71 -9.43 9.00
CA ASN A 323 15.56 -8.24 8.94
C ASN A 323 15.80 -7.65 10.34
N LEU A 324 14.76 -7.57 11.19
CA LEU A 324 14.94 -7.07 12.56
C LEU A 324 15.75 -8.02 13.43
N LEU A 325 15.47 -9.33 13.38
CA LEU A 325 16.21 -10.34 14.14
C LEU A 325 17.69 -10.43 13.73
N SER A 326 17.97 -10.46 12.43
CA SER A 326 19.35 -10.52 11.94
C SER A 326 20.13 -9.27 12.32
N ASN A 327 19.52 -8.07 12.27
CA ASN A 327 20.16 -6.85 12.75
C ASN A 327 20.42 -6.91 14.28
N ALA A 328 19.45 -7.36 15.07
CA ALA A 328 19.61 -7.51 16.52
C ALA A 328 20.79 -8.44 16.90
N VAL A 329 20.90 -9.61 16.26
CA VAL A 329 22.03 -10.55 16.45
C VAL A 329 23.33 -9.99 15.90
N LYS A 330 23.27 -9.24 14.80
CA LYS A 330 24.44 -8.64 14.17
C LYS A 330 25.10 -7.57 15.06
N PHE A 331 24.31 -6.72 15.72
CA PHE A 331 24.79 -5.60 16.54
C PHE A 331 24.90 -5.90 18.03
N THR A 332 24.59 -7.13 18.44
CA THR A 332 24.85 -7.63 19.80
C THR A 332 26.12 -8.47 19.79
N GLU A 333 27.16 -8.05 20.53
CA GLU A 333 28.40 -8.83 20.67
C GLU A 333 28.23 -9.97 21.67
N HIS A 334 27.62 -9.70 22.83
CA HIS A 334 27.23 -10.69 23.84
C HIS A 334 25.93 -10.24 24.52
N GLY A 335 25.09 -11.18 24.97
CA GLY A 335 23.89 -10.86 25.74
C GLY A 335 22.63 -11.55 25.23
N ARG A 336 21.56 -10.78 25.01
CA ARG A 336 20.23 -11.33 24.70
C ARG A 336 19.49 -10.52 23.64
N VAL A 337 18.81 -11.25 22.76
CA VAL A 337 17.79 -10.74 21.85
C VAL A 337 16.45 -11.35 22.27
N THR A 338 15.41 -10.53 22.46
CA THR A 338 14.06 -10.97 22.83
C THR A 338 13.08 -10.53 21.78
N ILE A 339 12.30 -11.46 21.25
CA ILE A 339 11.14 -11.16 20.39
C ILE A 339 9.86 -11.31 21.21
N THR A 340 9.00 -10.29 21.15
CA THR A 340 7.68 -10.31 21.78
C THR A 340 6.59 -10.03 20.76
N ALA A 341 5.41 -10.60 20.95
CA ALA A 341 4.25 -10.37 20.10
C ALA A 341 2.97 -10.30 20.94
N GLU A 342 2.19 -9.24 20.74
CA GLU A 342 0.97 -8.93 21.49
C GLU A 342 -0.16 -8.44 20.58
N VAL A 343 -1.41 -8.70 20.98
CA VAL A 343 -2.59 -8.12 20.31
C VAL A 343 -2.89 -6.77 20.96
N VAL A 344 -2.89 -5.71 20.16
CA VAL A 344 -3.18 -4.34 20.65
C VAL A 344 -4.66 -4.02 20.52
N GLU A 345 -5.26 -4.45 19.41
CA GLU A 345 -6.67 -4.22 19.11
C GLU A 345 -7.20 -5.41 18.31
N GLN A 346 -8.44 -5.82 18.57
CA GLN A 346 -9.07 -6.90 17.86
C GLN A 346 -10.57 -6.65 17.77
N ASP A 347 -11.11 -6.79 16.56
CA ASP A 347 -12.54 -6.77 16.28
C ASP A 347 -13.03 -8.17 15.79
N GLU A 348 -14.23 -8.25 15.22
CA GLU A 348 -14.80 -9.52 14.73
C GLU A 348 -14.14 -10.05 13.44
N GLU A 349 -13.46 -9.19 12.68
CA GLU A 349 -12.91 -9.46 11.35
C GLU A 349 -11.39 -9.31 11.26
N THR A 350 -10.79 -8.46 12.08
CA THR A 350 -9.37 -8.09 12.04
C THR A 350 -8.74 -8.08 13.42
N ALA A 351 -7.43 -8.30 13.45
CA ALA A 351 -6.59 -8.12 14.62
C ALA A 351 -5.38 -7.25 14.25
N LYS A 352 -5.11 -6.26 15.09
CA LYS A 352 -3.88 -5.47 15.06
C LYS A 352 -2.89 -6.08 16.05
N VAL A 353 -1.80 -6.62 15.50
CA VAL A 353 -0.74 -7.26 16.26
C VAL A 353 0.47 -6.34 16.29
N GLU A 354 1.11 -6.21 17.45
CA GLU A 354 2.38 -5.53 17.62
C GLU A 354 3.46 -6.55 17.96
N LEU A 355 4.59 -6.47 17.26
CA LEU A 355 5.80 -7.22 17.56
C LEU A 355 6.92 -6.27 17.95
N SER A 356 7.70 -6.65 18.95
CA SER A 356 8.95 -5.97 19.27
C SER A 356 10.13 -6.93 19.28
N VAL A 357 11.25 -6.48 18.72
CA VAL A 357 12.55 -7.15 18.77
C VAL A 357 13.47 -6.25 19.59
N ARG A 358 13.86 -6.74 20.76
CA ARG A 358 14.74 -6.05 21.69
C ARG A 358 16.10 -6.72 21.74
N ASP A 359 17.16 -5.95 21.57
CA ASP A 359 18.54 -6.39 21.72
C ASP A 359 19.23 -5.69 22.90
N SER A 360 20.32 -6.28 23.38
CA SER A 360 21.22 -5.70 24.38
C SER A 360 22.54 -5.23 23.76
N GLY A 361 22.52 -4.83 22.49
CA GLY A 361 23.69 -4.45 21.71
C GLY A 361 24.18 -3.03 21.97
N ILE A 362 24.93 -2.50 21.01
CA ILE A 362 25.61 -1.20 21.12
C ILE A 362 24.68 0.01 21.27
N GLY A 363 23.39 -0.14 20.92
CA GLY A 363 22.44 0.98 20.86
C GLY A 363 22.84 2.06 19.84
N MET A 364 22.06 3.14 19.79
CA MET A 364 22.22 4.20 18.78
C MET A 364 21.98 5.60 19.36
N THR A 365 22.66 6.60 18.82
CA THR A 365 22.42 8.02 19.17
C THR A 365 21.08 8.53 18.62
N PRO A 366 20.54 9.65 19.13
CA PRO A 366 19.32 10.25 18.59
C PRO A 366 19.42 10.62 17.10
N GLU A 367 20.61 11.05 16.65
CA GLU A 367 20.87 11.38 15.24
C GLU A 367 20.84 10.13 14.36
N GLU A 368 21.45 9.04 14.80
CA GLU A 368 21.39 7.74 14.11
C GLU A 368 19.95 7.25 14.02
N GLN A 369 19.18 7.36 15.12
CA GLN A 369 17.78 6.95 15.15
C GLN A 369 16.90 7.71 14.14
N ALA A 370 17.12 9.02 13.98
CA ALA A 370 16.39 9.83 13.02
C ALA A 370 16.67 9.44 11.56
N ALA A 371 17.83 8.84 11.28
CA ALA A 371 18.29 8.47 9.95
C ALA A 371 18.09 6.97 9.60
N LEU A 372 17.59 6.13 10.53
CA LEU A 372 17.49 4.68 10.32
C LEU A 372 16.57 4.24 9.19
N PHE A 373 15.48 4.98 8.98
CA PHE A 373 14.45 4.63 7.99
C PHE A 373 14.63 5.36 6.66
N THR A 374 15.68 6.18 6.50
CA THR A 374 15.98 6.86 5.24
C THR A 374 16.80 5.94 4.33
N SER A 375 16.36 5.80 3.08
CA SER A 375 16.99 4.89 2.11
C SER A 375 18.46 5.27 1.87
N PHE A 376 19.33 4.27 1.71
CA PHE A 376 20.77 4.43 1.47
C PHE A 376 21.55 5.18 2.56
N THR A 377 20.93 5.41 3.72
CA THR A 377 21.61 6.08 4.83
C THR A 377 22.28 5.01 5.70
N GLN A 378 23.60 5.09 5.84
CA GLN A 378 24.40 4.16 6.65
C GLN A 378 25.05 4.97 7.77
N ALA A 379 24.88 4.55 9.02
CA ALA A 379 25.52 5.17 10.17
C ALA A 379 27.05 4.98 10.08
N ASP A 380 27.74 6.09 9.84
CA ASP A 380 29.18 6.36 9.83
C ASP A 380 30.21 5.36 9.24
N SER A 381 31.26 5.93 8.65
CA SER A 381 32.32 5.26 7.87
C SER A 381 33.27 4.33 8.67
N SER A 382 33.13 4.25 10.00
CA SER A 382 33.98 3.46 10.90
C SER A 382 33.34 2.12 11.33
N THR A 383 32.04 2.09 11.59
CA THR A 383 31.22 0.92 11.93
C THR A 383 30.83 0.09 10.70
N THR A 384 30.69 0.75 9.55
CA THR A 384 30.39 0.13 8.24
C THR A 384 31.42 -0.90 7.77
N ARG A 385 32.71 -0.74 8.13
CA ARG A 385 33.76 -1.71 7.79
C ARG A 385 33.75 -2.99 8.63
N ARG A 386 33.12 -3.01 9.82
CA ARG A 386 33.00 -4.22 10.66
C ARG A 386 31.74 -5.02 10.41
N PHE A 387 30.64 -4.41 9.94
CA PHE A 387 29.32 -5.05 9.98
C PHE A 387 28.53 -5.10 8.66
N GLY A 388 28.84 -4.33 7.61
CA GLY A 388 28.34 -4.53 6.22
C GLY A 388 26.82 -4.59 5.97
N GLY A 389 26.28 -3.78 5.05
CA GLY A 389 24.88 -3.85 4.61
C GLY A 389 24.55 -2.78 3.57
N THR A 390 23.40 -2.85 2.88
CA THR A 390 22.98 -1.83 1.90
C THR A 390 22.31 -0.61 2.51
N GLY A 391 21.86 -0.67 3.76
CA GLY A 391 21.03 0.37 4.36
C GLY A 391 19.62 0.44 3.78
N LEU A 392 19.20 -0.57 3.01
CA LEU A 392 17.85 -0.65 2.42
C LEU A 392 16.88 -1.45 3.29
N GLY A 393 17.36 -2.42 4.07
CA GLY A 393 16.52 -3.36 4.81
C GLY A 393 15.48 -2.68 5.70
N LEU A 394 15.88 -1.73 6.55
CA LEU A 394 14.94 -1.02 7.45
C LEU A 394 13.96 -0.10 6.71
N ALA A 395 14.40 0.53 5.62
CA ALA A 395 13.52 1.35 4.77
C ALA A 395 12.45 0.47 4.07
N ILE A 396 12.84 -0.70 3.56
CA ILE A 396 11.92 -1.69 2.99
C ILE A 396 10.98 -2.24 4.07
N SER A 397 11.50 -2.55 5.27
CA SER A 397 10.66 -3.01 6.39
C SER A 397 9.59 -2.00 6.75
N ARG A 398 9.93 -0.70 6.82
CA ARG A 398 8.95 0.37 7.06
C ARG A 398 7.86 0.40 6.00
N GLN A 399 8.24 0.35 4.73
CA GLN A 399 7.29 0.38 3.63
C GLN A 399 6.36 -0.86 3.61
N ILE A 400 6.90 -2.06 3.87
CA ILE A 400 6.10 -3.28 3.99
C ILE A 400 5.09 -3.15 5.14
N VAL A 401 5.54 -2.68 6.29
CA VAL A 401 4.69 -2.47 7.47
C VAL A 401 3.57 -1.46 7.20
N GLU A 402 3.88 -0.36 6.51
CA GLU A 402 2.88 0.64 6.08
C GLU A 402 1.85 0.03 5.11
N LEU A 403 2.28 -0.81 4.17
CA LEU A 403 1.38 -1.56 3.27
C LEU A 403 0.50 -2.57 4.01
N MET A 404 1.00 -3.17 5.08
CA MET A 404 0.22 -4.04 5.98
C MET A 404 -0.68 -3.26 6.96
N GLY A 405 -0.83 -1.95 6.77
CA GLY A 405 -1.73 -1.11 7.57
C GLY A 405 -1.21 -0.77 8.97
N GLY A 406 0.11 -0.85 9.19
CA GLY A 406 0.73 -0.60 10.48
C GLY A 406 1.84 0.44 10.45
N ALA A 407 2.63 0.48 11.52
CA ALA A 407 3.76 1.40 11.68
C ALA A 407 4.93 0.72 12.40
N ILE A 408 6.16 1.15 12.08
CA ILE A 408 7.40 0.71 12.74
C ILE A 408 8.06 1.89 13.47
N ARG A 409 8.59 1.63 14.66
CA ARG A 409 9.29 2.58 15.53
C ARG A 409 10.50 1.93 16.17
N VAL A 410 11.40 2.76 16.70
CA VAL A 410 12.61 2.32 17.39
C VAL A 410 12.83 3.15 18.64
N GLU A 411 13.23 2.49 19.72
CA GLU A 411 13.67 3.09 20.97
C GLU A 411 15.07 2.55 21.26
N SER A 412 16.07 3.43 21.33
CA SER A 412 17.46 3.01 21.54
C SER A 412 18.22 4.05 22.36
N ALA A 413 19.25 3.61 23.08
CA ALA A 413 20.22 4.48 23.72
C ALA A 413 21.62 3.85 23.65
N PRO A 414 22.69 4.66 23.46
CA PRO A 414 24.05 4.12 23.37
C PRO A 414 24.42 3.25 24.58
N GLY A 415 24.85 2.02 24.31
CA GLY A 415 25.24 1.01 25.30
C GLY A 415 24.08 0.29 26.01
N ALA A 416 22.83 0.65 25.74
CA ALA A 416 21.64 0.04 26.37
C ALA A 416 20.89 -0.94 25.46
N GLY A 417 21.32 -1.10 24.21
CA GLY A 417 20.63 -1.86 23.16
C GLY A 417 19.52 -1.09 22.47
N SER A 418 18.76 -1.78 21.63
CA SER A 418 17.65 -1.19 20.87
C SER A 418 16.38 -2.03 20.97
N THR A 419 15.22 -1.38 20.87
CA THR A 419 13.92 -2.03 20.74
C THR A 419 13.25 -1.54 19.47
N PHE A 420 13.13 -2.41 18.48
CA PHE A 420 12.38 -2.16 17.26
C PHE A 420 10.98 -2.72 17.42
N THR A 421 9.97 -1.87 17.26
CA THR A 421 8.57 -2.26 17.42
C THR A 421 7.81 -1.96 16.15
N PHE A 422 7.14 -2.96 15.58
CA PHE A 422 6.24 -2.75 14.45
C PHE A 422 4.87 -3.34 14.72
N SER A 423 3.84 -2.72 14.16
CA SER A 423 2.47 -3.22 14.19
C SER A 423 2.01 -3.55 12.77
N PHE A 424 1.03 -4.44 12.64
CA PHE A 424 0.37 -4.69 11.36
C PHE A 424 -1.08 -5.12 11.61
N VAL A 425 -1.92 -4.95 10.59
CA VAL A 425 -3.33 -5.37 10.62
C VAL A 425 -3.48 -6.61 9.76
N ALA A 426 -4.05 -7.67 10.35
CA ALA A 426 -4.37 -8.89 9.63
C ALA A 426 -5.83 -9.26 9.83
N ARG A 427 -6.41 -9.90 8.82
CA ARG A 427 -7.77 -10.44 8.93
C ARG A 427 -7.75 -11.71 9.77
N LEU A 428 -8.81 -11.96 10.50
CA LEU A 428 -9.01 -13.22 11.21
C LEU A 428 -9.42 -14.30 10.22
N ASP A 429 -8.77 -15.46 10.28
CA ASP A 429 -9.26 -16.63 9.57
C ASP A 429 -10.48 -17.20 10.31
N LYS A 430 -11.68 -16.81 9.86
CA LYS A 430 -12.94 -17.31 10.43
C LYS A 430 -13.15 -18.81 10.16
N SER A 431 -12.47 -19.41 9.17
CA SER A 431 -12.50 -20.87 8.95
C SER A 431 -11.76 -21.62 10.06
N ALA A 432 -10.74 -20.99 10.66
CA ALA A 432 -9.99 -21.54 11.78
C ALA A 432 -10.77 -21.55 13.11
N ARG A 433 -11.82 -20.72 13.28
CA ARG A 433 -12.68 -20.71 14.49
C ARG A 433 -13.43 -22.03 14.69
N SER A 434 -13.57 -22.86 13.65
CA SER A 434 -14.22 -24.19 13.74
C SER A 434 -13.27 -25.34 14.12
N SER A 435 -11.98 -25.07 14.37
CA SER A 435 -10.99 -26.13 14.60
C SER A 435 -9.92 -25.69 15.62
N ALA A 436 -10.33 -25.45 16.86
CA ALA A 436 -9.58 -26.06 17.95
C ALA A 436 -9.94 -27.55 17.88
N ALA A 437 -9.24 -28.31 17.03
CA ALA A 437 -9.50 -29.72 16.87
C ALA A 437 -9.11 -30.39 18.20
N THR A 438 -10.08 -30.53 19.09
CA THR A 438 -9.94 -31.44 20.23
C THR A 438 -9.71 -32.82 19.62
N PRO A 439 -8.56 -33.47 19.90
CA PRO A 439 -8.35 -34.83 19.44
C PRO A 439 -9.54 -35.68 19.86
N PRO A 440 -10.07 -36.56 18.98
CA PRO A 440 -11.02 -37.57 19.40
C PRO A 440 -10.52 -38.28 20.67
N ALA A 441 -11.41 -38.50 21.64
CA ALA A 441 -11.03 -38.99 22.97
C ALA A 441 -10.30 -40.34 22.96
N HIS A 442 -10.36 -41.11 21.88
CA HIS A 442 -9.61 -42.35 21.74
C HIS A 442 -8.12 -42.14 21.47
N LEU A 443 -7.71 -41.02 20.87
CA LEU A 443 -6.30 -40.72 20.61
C LEU A 443 -5.52 -40.47 21.90
N SER A 444 -6.17 -40.08 23.00
CA SER A 444 -5.47 -39.91 24.29
C SER A 444 -4.89 -41.19 24.87
N ARG A 445 -5.20 -42.36 24.28
CA ARG A 445 -4.73 -43.68 24.71
C ARG A 445 -3.51 -44.17 23.93
N ILE A 446 -3.13 -43.51 22.84
CA ILE A 446 -2.01 -43.93 22.01
C ILE A 446 -0.68 -43.47 22.65
N ARG A 447 0.32 -44.34 22.63
CA ARG A 447 1.68 -44.01 23.06
C ARG A 447 2.51 -43.56 21.88
N VAL A 448 3.00 -42.32 21.95
CA VAL A 448 3.80 -41.72 20.88
C VAL A 448 5.24 -41.55 21.32
N LEU A 449 6.17 -41.90 20.43
CA LEU A 449 7.59 -41.61 20.56
C LEU A 449 7.99 -40.66 19.42
N ALA A 450 8.73 -39.58 19.70
CA ALA A 450 9.27 -38.72 18.66
C ALA A 450 10.79 -38.57 18.77
N ALA A 451 11.46 -38.61 17.62
CA ALA A 451 12.89 -38.43 17.49
C ALA A 451 13.21 -37.28 16.54
N ASP A 452 13.98 -36.32 17.02
CA ASP A 452 14.50 -35.21 16.24
C ASP A 452 15.81 -34.76 16.89
N ASP A 453 16.86 -34.49 16.13
CA ASP A 453 18.15 -34.07 16.69
C ASP A 453 18.09 -32.62 17.21
N ASN A 454 17.21 -31.79 16.64
CA ASN A 454 17.01 -30.41 17.02
C ASN A 454 16.16 -30.31 18.32
N PRO A 455 16.73 -29.80 19.43
CA PRO A 455 16.00 -29.66 20.69
C PRO A 455 14.76 -28.75 20.59
N ALA A 456 14.78 -27.74 19.72
CA ALA A 456 13.65 -26.86 19.51
C ALA A 456 12.50 -27.57 18.80
N ALA A 457 12.80 -28.43 17.82
CA ALA A 457 11.79 -29.24 17.15
C ALA A 457 11.12 -30.22 18.14
N ARG A 458 11.91 -30.86 19.01
CA ARG A 458 11.38 -31.69 20.10
C ARG A 458 10.47 -30.90 21.05
N GLN A 459 10.86 -29.68 21.42
CA GLN A 459 10.03 -28.81 22.26
C GLN A 459 8.71 -28.43 21.57
N ILE A 460 8.74 -28.09 20.28
CA ILE A 460 7.53 -27.77 19.51
C ILE A 460 6.58 -28.98 19.48
N ILE A 461 7.09 -30.17 19.15
CA ILE A 461 6.29 -31.39 19.15
C ILE A 461 5.72 -31.65 20.55
N GLN A 462 6.50 -31.46 21.61
CA GLN A 462 6.01 -31.60 22.99
C GLN A 462 4.86 -30.65 23.31
N GLU A 463 4.98 -29.38 22.93
CA GLU A 463 3.95 -28.36 23.16
C GLU A 463 2.67 -28.70 22.41
N ILE A 464 2.76 -29.17 21.16
CA ILE A 464 1.61 -29.62 20.35
C ILE A 464 0.86 -30.76 21.05
N PHE A 465 1.56 -31.82 21.45
CA PHE A 465 0.94 -32.96 22.13
C PHE A 465 0.41 -32.58 23.54
N ARG A 466 1.06 -31.64 24.22
CA ARG A 466 0.57 -31.11 25.51
C ARG A 466 -0.73 -30.33 25.33
N GLU A 467 -0.87 -29.52 24.28
CA GLU A 467 -2.13 -28.82 23.96
C GLU A 467 -3.28 -29.80 23.67
N TRP A 468 -2.94 -30.99 23.17
CA TRP A 468 -3.87 -32.09 22.91
C TRP A 468 -4.15 -32.99 24.13
N ASN A 469 -3.55 -32.71 25.29
CA ASN A 469 -3.57 -33.58 26.47
C ASN A 469 -3.13 -35.03 26.17
N MET A 470 -2.19 -35.21 25.26
CA MET A 470 -1.62 -36.51 24.88
C MET A 470 -0.20 -36.67 25.46
N THR A 471 0.16 -37.90 25.83
CA THR A 471 1.51 -38.22 26.31
C THR A 471 2.43 -38.56 25.15
N ILE A 472 3.63 -37.97 25.15
CA ILE A 472 4.68 -38.24 24.16
C ILE A 472 6.04 -38.37 24.84
N ASP A 473 6.79 -39.39 24.43
CA ASP A 473 8.18 -39.61 24.82
C ASP A 473 9.10 -39.04 23.72
N LEU A 474 10.19 -38.36 24.10
CA LEU A 474 11.07 -37.65 23.15
C LEU A 474 12.50 -38.18 23.27
N VAL A 475 13.12 -38.45 22.13
CA VAL A 475 14.52 -38.88 22.01
C VAL A 475 15.25 -38.06 20.94
N SER A 476 16.58 -38.13 20.92
CA SER A 476 17.44 -37.26 20.11
C SER A 476 18.16 -37.97 18.97
N THR A 477 18.23 -39.30 18.97
CA THR A 477 18.90 -40.09 17.92
C THR A 477 18.13 -41.35 17.54
N GLY A 478 18.47 -41.93 16.38
CA GLY A 478 17.90 -43.21 15.93
C GLY A 478 18.20 -44.38 16.87
N GLU A 479 19.38 -44.42 17.49
CA GLU A 479 19.74 -45.46 18.46
C GLU A 479 18.87 -45.40 19.72
N GLU A 480 18.57 -44.18 20.19
CA GLU A 480 17.67 -43.98 21.33
C GLU A 480 16.24 -44.42 21.01
N VAL A 481 15.80 -44.31 19.75
CA VAL A 481 14.51 -44.86 19.30
C VAL A 481 14.48 -46.37 19.46
N ILE A 482 15.52 -47.08 18.99
CA ILE A 482 15.61 -48.54 19.12
C ILE A 482 15.58 -48.94 20.59
N GLY A 483 16.44 -48.34 21.42
CA GLY A 483 16.49 -48.65 22.85
C GLY A 483 15.18 -48.36 23.59
N ALA A 484 14.47 -47.28 23.22
CA ALA A 484 13.16 -46.96 23.76
C ALA A 484 12.10 -48.00 23.36
N LEU A 485 12.12 -48.47 22.11
CA LEU A 485 11.21 -49.51 21.60
C LEU A 485 11.46 -50.87 22.25
N GLU A 486 12.73 -51.29 22.38
CA GLU A 486 13.11 -52.53 23.08
C GLU A 486 12.64 -52.50 24.54
N THR A 487 12.92 -51.39 25.25
CA THR A 487 12.52 -51.22 26.65
C THR A 487 11.01 -51.25 26.81
N ALA A 488 10.27 -50.58 25.91
CA ALA A 488 8.82 -50.57 25.90
C ALA A 488 8.22 -51.94 25.59
N SER A 489 8.83 -52.70 24.68
CA SER A 489 8.48 -54.08 24.35
C SER A 489 8.65 -55.01 25.55
N LEU A 490 9.82 -54.96 26.21
CA LEU A 490 10.10 -55.75 27.42
C LEU A 490 9.15 -55.41 28.59
N ALA A 491 8.74 -54.15 28.71
CA ALA A 491 7.79 -53.70 29.72
C ALA A 491 6.31 -54.03 29.39
N GLY A 492 6.04 -54.68 28.25
CA GLY A 492 4.69 -55.02 27.79
C GLY A 492 3.83 -53.80 27.45
N ARG A 493 4.47 -52.67 27.13
CA ARG A 493 3.81 -51.39 26.79
C ARG A 493 4.43 -50.81 25.51
N PRO A 494 4.24 -51.45 24.34
CA PRO A 494 4.80 -50.96 23.09
C PRO A 494 4.28 -49.55 22.74
N TYR A 495 5.02 -48.84 21.89
CA TYR A 495 4.55 -47.60 21.28
C TYR A 495 3.62 -47.90 20.12
N ASP A 496 2.64 -47.03 19.90
CA ASP A 496 1.68 -47.16 18.79
C ASP A 496 2.13 -46.35 17.57
N LEU A 497 2.78 -45.20 17.82
CA LEU A 497 3.23 -44.25 16.79
C LEU A 497 4.65 -43.77 17.08
N VAL A 498 5.49 -43.76 16.04
CA VAL A 498 6.81 -43.12 16.07
C VAL A 498 6.85 -41.99 15.04
N LEU A 499 7.22 -40.79 15.49
CA LEU A 499 7.53 -39.64 14.65
C LEU A 499 9.05 -39.56 14.48
N LEU A 500 9.57 -39.70 13.27
CA LEU A 500 11.00 -39.68 13.01
C LEU A 500 11.39 -38.49 12.14
N ASP A 501 12.40 -37.73 12.56
CA ASP A 501 13.11 -36.86 11.64
C ASP A 501 13.89 -37.68 10.62
N TRP A 502 13.83 -37.25 9.36
CA TRP A 502 14.57 -37.89 8.29
C TRP A 502 16.08 -37.81 8.52
N LYS A 503 16.58 -36.63 8.92
CA LYS A 503 18.01 -36.33 8.96
C LYS A 503 18.50 -36.10 10.38
N MET A 504 18.80 -37.19 11.08
CA MET A 504 19.49 -37.15 12.36
C MET A 504 20.98 -37.50 12.21
N PRO A 505 21.89 -36.95 13.03
CA PRO A 505 23.29 -37.34 13.08
C PRO A 505 23.46 -38.79 13.50
N GLY A 506 24.44 -39.49 12.92
CA GLY A 506 24.63 -40.92 13.17
C GLY A 506 23.66 -41.74 12.33
N MET A 507 22.54 -42.15 12.92
CA MET A 507 21.51 -42.95 12.27
C MET A 507 20.35 -42.08 11.76
N SER A 508 20.17 -42.02 10.43
CA SER A 508 19.06 -41.31 9.80
C SER A 508 17.70 -41.97 10.09
N GLY A 509 16.60 -41.26 9.87
CA GLY A 509 15.24 -41.79 10.09
C GLY A 509 14.97 -43.05 9.24
N VAL A 510 15.49 -43.11 8.01
CA VAL A 510 15.38 -44.30 7.15
C VAL A 510 16.19 -45.47 7.67
N GLU A 511 17.41 -45.22 8.14
CA GLU A 511 18.27 -46.24 8.75
C GLU A 511 17.66 -46.76 10.05
N THR A 512 17.04 -45.87 10.83
CA THR A 512 16.29 -46.22 12.04
C THR A 512 15.15 -47.18 11.72
N ILE A 513 14.34 -46.91 10.70
CA ILE A 513 13.26 -47.82 10.27
C ILE A 513 13.80 -49.18 9.85
N LYS A 514 14.94 -49.23 9.14
CA LYS A 514 15.56 -50.50 8.75
C LYS A 514 16.06 -51.27 9.97
N ALA A 515 16.69 -50.58 10.93
CA ALA A 515 17.16 -51.17 12.18
C ALA A 515 15.99 -51.71 13.02
N MET A 516 14.90 -50.94 13.18
CA MET A 516 13.69 -51.37 13.88
C MET A 516 13.15 -52.70 13.35
N ARG A 517 13.17 -52.91 12.02
CA ARG A 517 12.67 -54.14 11.38
C ARG A 517 13.61 -55.33 11.53
N ALA A 518 14.91 -55.08 11.50
CA ALA A 518 15.91 -56.13 11.63
C ALA A 518 16.01 -56.66 13.07
N ASP A 519 15.47 -55.92 14.03
CA ASP A 519 15.57 -56.22 15.44
C ASP A 519 14.43 -57.13 15.93
N SER A 520 14.80 -58.38 16.24
CA SER A 520 13.87 -59.37 16.81
C SER A 520 13.35 -59.02 18.22
N ALA A 521 13.99 -58.08 18.93
CA ALA A 521 13.54 -57.60 20.23
C ALA A 521 12.31 -56.66 20.15
N ILE A 522 11.95 -56.22 18.93
CA ILE A 522 10.79 -55.37 18.64
C ILE A 522 9.76 -56.20 17.84
N PRO A 523 9.00 -57.11 18.49
CA PRO A 523 8.08 -58.02 17.81
C PRO A 523 6.85 -57.31 17.21
N ALA A 524 6.53 -56.11 17.69
CA ALA A 524 5.44 -55.28 17.19
C ALA A 524 5.97 -53.90 16.78
N LEU A 525 5.97 -53.64 15.47
CA LEU A 525 6.43 -52.37 14.92
C LEU A 525 5.34 -51.30 15.03
N PRO A 526 5.65 -50.11 15.57
CA PRO A 526 4.73 -48.99 15.60
C PRO A 526 4.46 -48.42 14.21
N VAL A 527 3.33 -47.73 14.06
CA VAL A 527 3.07 -46.90 12.88
C VAL A 527 4.15 -45.82 12.82
N THR A 528 4.80 -45.64 11.67
CA THR A 528 5.90 -44.67 11.54
C THR A 528 5.49 -43.52 10.64
N LEU A 529 5.62 -42.30 11.16
CA LEU A 529 5.43 -41.05 10.42
C LEU A 529 6.78 -40.36 10.29
N MET A 530 7.15 -39.96 9.07
CA MET A 530 8.40 -39.27 8.80
C MET A 530 8.21 -37.77 8.70
N ILE A 531 9.10 -37.00 9.32
CA ILE A 531 9.11 -35.53 9.31
C ILE A 531 10.38 -35.07 8.56
N SER A 532 10.23 -34.22 7.54
CA SER A 532 11.35 -33.79 6.67
C SER A 532 11.29 -32.31 6.31
N ALA A 533 12.46 -31.67 6.13
CA ALA A 533 12.56 -30.29 5.64
C ALA A 533 12.38 -30.15 4.10
N TYR A 534 12.37 -31.27 3.36
CA TYR A 534 12.25 -31.29 1.89
C TYR A 534 11.06 -32.15 1.46
N GLY A 535 10.11 -31.55 0.73
CA GLY A 535 8.87 -32.20 0.26
C GLY A 535 8.76 -32.27 -1.27
N THR A 536 9.77 -32.79 -1.97
CA THR A 536 9.73 -32.93 -3.45
C THR A 536 9.08 -34.26 -3.90
N GLU A 537 8.46 -34.29 -5.08
CA GLU A 537 7.86 -35.51 -5.66
C GLU A 537 8.89 -36.63 -5.96
N GLU A 538 10.15 -36.27 -6.24
CA GLU A 538 11.26 -37.24 -6.39
C GLU A 538 11.53 -38.02 -5.09
N PHE A 539 11.34 -37.39 -3.92
CA PHE A 539 11.50 -38.00 -2.59
C PHE A 539 10.44 -39.08 -2.29
N MET A 540 9.22 -38.90 -2.79
CA MET A 540 8.13 -39.88 -2.65
C MET A 540 8.35 -41.15 -3.49
N THR A 541 9.19 -41.08 -4.52
CA THR A 541 9.44 -42.20 -5.44
C THR A 541 10.49 -43.17 -4.89
N GLU A 542 11.53 -42.66 -4.21
CA GLU A 542 12.58 -43.48 -3.56
C GLU A 542 12.06 -44.18 -2.29
N MET A 543 10.98 -43.67 -1.69
CA MET A 543 10.44 -44.15 -0.40
C MET A 543 9.17 -44.99 -0.47
N LYS A 544 8.55 -45.19 -1.64
CA LYS A 544 7.48 -46.21 -1.82
C LYS A 544 7.94 -47.64 -1.47
N ALA A 545 9.25 -47.86 -1.31
CA ALA A 545 9.85 -49.11 -0.85
C ALA A 545 9.95 -49.23 0.69
N SER A 546 9.60 -48.19 1.45
CA SER A 546 9.68 -48.14 2.91
C SER A 546 8.27 -48.04 3.51
N ASP A 547 7.92 -48.98 4.38
CA ASP A 547 6.73 -49.08 5.27
C ASP A 547 6.47 -47.85 6.20
N VAL A 548 6.59 -46.63 5.67
CA VAL A 548 6.25 -45.36 6.32
C VAL A 548 4.78 -45.05 6.04
N ALA A 549 4.02 -44.79 7.09
CA ALA A 549 2.57 -44.62 6.98
C ALA A 549 2.16 -43.23 6.47
N ALA A 550 2.94 -42.19 6.80
CA ALA A 550 2.72 -40.83 6.33
C ALA A 550 3.99 -39.99 6.38
N PHE A 551 3.99 -38.88 5.63
CA PHE A 551 5.06 -37.89 5.59
C PHE A 551 4.50 -36.50 5.92
N LEU A 552 5.22 -35.77 6.77
CA LEU A 552 4.95 -34.36 7.06
C LEU A 552 6.17 -33.51 6.80
N THR A 553 5.95 -32.29 6.32
CA THR A 553 7.02 -31.31 6.10
C THR A 553 7.27 -30.51 7.36
N LYS A 554 8.53 -30.13 7.62
CA LYS A 554 8.89 -29.12 8.61
C LYS A 554 8.59 -27.72 8.04
N PRO A 555 8.08 -26.77 8.86
CA PRO A 555 7.65 -26.94 10.24
C PRO A 555 6.38 -27.80 10.35
N VAL A 556 6.28 -28.57 11.43
CA VAL A 556 5.13 -29.46 11.66
C VAL A 556 3.88 -28.61 11.92
N ASP A 557 2.93 -28.63 11.00
CA ASP A 557 1.61 -28.05 11.21
C ASP A 557 0.79 -28.96 12.15
N PRO A 558 0.38 -28.48 13.34
CA PRO A 558 -0.44 -29.26 14.27
C PRO A 558 -1.72 -29.81 13.63
N ARG A 559 -2.36 -29.08 12.72
CA ARG A 559 -3.59 -29.56 12.07
C ARG A 559 -3.31 -30.72 11.12
N ALA A 560 -2.28 -30.58 10.29
CA ALA A 560 -1.86 -31.64 9.38
C ALA A 560 -1.40 -32.88 10.17
N LEU A 561 -0.66 -32.69 11.26
CA LEU A 561 -0.25 -33.77 12.15
C LEU A 561 -1.46 -34.46 12.80
N LEU A 562 -2.40 -33.71 13.38
CA LEU A 562 -3.59 -34.29 14.01
C LEU A 562 -4.47 -35.01 12.98
N GLY A 563 -4.71 -34.40 11.81
CA GLY A 563 -5.47 -35.02 10.73
C GLY A 563 -4.84 -36.34 10.29
N THR A 564 -3.51 -36.35 10.12
CA THR A 564 -2.77 -37.56 9.77
C THR A 564 -2.89 -38.63 10.87
N ILE A 565 -2.79 -38.25 12.15
CA ILE A 565 -2.96 -39.20 13.27
C ILE A 565 -4.39 -39.74 13.32
N VAL A 566 -5.41 -38.90 13.09
CA VAL A 566 -6.82 -39.32 13.03
C VAL A 566 -7.03 -40.30 11.88
N ASP A 567 -6.46 -40.05 10.70
CA ASP A 567 -6.57 -40.94 9.54
C ASP A 567 -5.87 -42.29 9.78
N LEU A 568 -4.75 -42.29 10.50
CA LEU A 568 -4.01 -43.50 10.86
C LEU A 568 -4.67 -44.29 12.01
N PHE A 569 -5.46 -43.62 12.86
CA PHE A 569 -6.16 -44.20 14.00
C PHE A 569 -7.65 -43.78 14.03
N PRO A 570 -8.46 -44.22 13.04
CA PRO A 570 -9.83 -43.71 12.85
C PRO A 570 -10.85 -44.20 13.91
N ASP A 571 -10.63 -45.37 14.51
CA ASP A 571 -11.52 -45.95 15.52
C ASP A 571 -10.74 -46.31 16.79
N GLY A 572 -11.29 -45.99 17.97
CA GLY A 572 -10.71 -46.29 19.28
C GLY A 572 -10.62 -47.78 19.66
N ASN A 573 -10.46 -48.66 18.69
CA ASN A 573 -10.50 -50.11 18.85
C ASN A 573 -9.32 -50.88 18.22
N THR A 574 -8.20 -50.23 17.93
CA THR A 574 -6.95 -50.91 17.58
C THR A 574 -5.93 -50.89 18.72
N VAL A 575 -6.36 -51.18 19.95
CA VAL A 575 -5.48 -51.95 20.85
C VAL A 575 -5.49 -53.37 20.31
N ARG A 576 -4.55 -53.67 19.41
CA ARG A 576 -4.47 -54.96 18.72
C ARG A 576 -4.18 -56.07 19.73
N SER A 577 -5.22 -56.81 20.10
CA SER A 577 -5.11 -58.17 20.63
C SER A 577 -5.11 -59.16 19.45
N ALA A 578 -4.16 -60.10 19.51
CA ALA A 578 -3.85 -61.20 18.61
C ALA A 578 -4.95 -61.73 17.66
N THR A 579 -4.56 -61.96 16.40
CA THR A 579 -5.03 -63.11 15.61
C THR A 579 -4.01 -64.24 15.69
N SER A 580 -4.07 -65.01 16.77
CA SER A 580 -3.90 -66.47 16.66
C SER A 580 -5.27 -67.07 16.96
N GLU A 581 -6.07 -67.28 15.92
CA GLU A 581 -7.26 -68.12 16.09
C GLU A 581 -6.86 -69.57 16.39
N PRO A 582 -7.58 -70.24 17.29
CA PRO A 582 -7.32 -71.60 17.71
C PRO A 582 -7.78 -72.56 16.60
N SER A 583 -6.85 -73.35 16.07
CA SER A 583 -7.21 -74.51 15.25
C SER A 583 -7.95 -75.54 16.12
N GLY A 584 -9.21 -75.80 15.77
CA GLY A 584 -9.97 -76.95 16.25
C GLY A 584 -9.28 -78.28 15.93
N PRO A 585 -9.70 -79.38 16.58
CA PRO A 585 -8.88 -80.55 16.82
C PRO A 585 -8.56 -81.32 15.53
N PRO A 586 -7.40 -81.98 15.43
CA PRO A 586 -7.06 -82.74 14.23
C PRO A 586 -7.96 -83.98 14.15
N MET A 587 -8.64 -84.11 13.01
CA MET A 587 -9.27 -85.34 12.59
C MET A 587 -8.19 -86.42 12.43
N VAL A 588 -8.40 -87.53 13.12
CA VAL A 588 -7.57 -88.73 13.11
C VAL A 588 -7.47 -89.28 11.68
N ALA A 589 -6.25 -89.43 11.16
CA ALA A 589 -5.94 -90.43 10.16
C ALA A 589 -5.40 -91.68 10.87
N SER A 590 -6.11 -92.78 10.68
CA SER A 590 -5.83 -94.09 11.24
C SER A 590 -4.70 -94.80 10.49
N SER A 591 -3.50 -94.87 11.06
CA SER A 591 -2.58 -96.02 10.93
C SER A 591 -1.24 -95.81 11.66
N ALA A 592 -0.82 -96.84 12.41
CA ALA A 592 0.49 -97.08 13.02
C ALA A 592 0.86 -96.22 14.26
N HIS A 593 0.61 -96.68 15.49
CA HIS A 593 1.41 -97.63 16.28
C HIS A 593 2.90 -97.30 16.41
N GLY A 594 3.26 -96.77 17.59
CA GLY A 594 4.45 -97.15 18.35
C GLY A 594 5.79 -96.61 17.88
N LEU A 595 6.37 -95.67 18.63
CA LEU A 595 7.63 -95.89 19.38
C LEU A 595 8.04 -94.62 20.14
N ARG A 596 8.43 -94.84 21.39
CA ARG A 596 9.14 -93.90 22.26
C ARG A 596 10.57 -93.70 21.74
N CYS A 597 11.16 -92.52 21.94
CA CYS A 597 12.33 -92.32 22.83
C CYS A 597 13.15 -91.05 22.54
N CYS A 598 13.64 -90.49 23.66
CA CYS A 598 14.92 -89.82 23.95
C CYS A 598 15.39 -88.62 23.10
N TRP A 599 15.62 -87.45 23.69
CA TRP A 599 16.70 -87.02 24.62
C TRP A 599 18.06 -86.75 23.97
N SER A 600 18.62 -85.61 24.39
CA SER A 600 20.04 -85.23 24.46
C SER A 600 20.63 -84.53 23.22
N ARG A 601 21.08 -83.27 23.37
CA ARG A 601 22.47 -82.82 23.68
C ARG A 601 23.18 -82.46 22.35
N ILE A 602 24.14 -81.54 22.19
CA ILE A 602 24.84 -80.56 23.03
C ILE A 602 25.68 -79.71 22.05
N THR A 603 25.78 -78.41 22.34
CA THR A 603 26.87 -77.43 22.15
C THR A 603 27.94 -77.51 21.04
N ARG A 604 28.39 -76.28 20.70
CA ARG A 604 29.72 -75.83 20.23
C ARG A 604 30.03 -76.05 18.75
N SER A 605 30.78 -75.24 18.01
CA SER A 605 31.35 -73.87 18.13
C SER A 605 32.54 -73.86 17.15
N ILE A 606 32.54 -72.91 16.20
CA ILE A 606 33.73 -72.26 15.60
C ILE A 606 34.51 -72.99 14.48
N ALA A 607 34.37 -72.39 13.28
CA ALA A 607 35.35 -71.96 12.27
C ALA A 607 36.23 -72.96 11.49
N ARG A 608 36.13 -72.92 10.15
CA ARG A 608 37.05 -72.21 9.21
C ARG A 608 36.81 -72.64 7.76
N SER A 609 37.35 -71.83 6.84
CA SER A 609 37.79 -72.13 5.45
C SER A 609 36.74 -71.93 4.35
N LEU A 610 37.05 -71.47 3.12
CA LEU A 610 38.25 -71.00 2.42
C LEU A 610 37.79 -70.42 1.05
N TRP A 611 38.64 -69.59 0.40
CA TRP A 611 38.57 -69.09 -0.99
C TRP A 611 38.21 -70.13 -2.08
N PRO A 612 37.86 -69.66 -3.30
CA PRO A 612 38.57 -70.19 -4.48
C PRO A 612 38.91 -69.14 -5.57
N CYS A 613 39.94 -69.46 -6.36
CA CYS A 613 40.38 -68.69 -7.53
C CYS A 613 40.59 -69.63 -8.74
N SER A 614 40.10 -69.18 -9.92
CA SER A 614 40.51 -69.52 -11.31
C SER A 614 40.16 -70.91 -11.89
N PRO A 615 39.96 -71.05 -13.24
CA PRO A 615 41.02 -70.91 -14.27
C PRO A 615 40.65 -70.22 -15.62
N MET A 616 41.69 -69.75 -16.34
CA MET A 616 41.76 -69.38 -17.78
C MET A 616 42.09 -70.61 -18.66
N PRO A 617 41.85 -70.57 -19.99
CA PRO A 617 42.92 -70.33 -21.01
C PRO A 617 42.37 -69.60 -22.29
N VAL A 618 43.10 -69.03 -23.27
CA VAL A 618 44.49 -69.01 -23.80
C VAL A 618 44.78 -67.57 -24.26
#